data_AF-E0UN06-F1
#
_entry.id   AF-E0UN06-F1
#
_cell.length_a   1.000
_cell.length_b   1.000
_cell.length_c   1.000
_cell.angle_alpha   90.00
_cell.angle_beta   90.00
_cell.angle_gamma   90.00
#
_symmetry.space_group_name_H-M   'P 1'
#
loop_
_entity.id
_entity.type
_entity.pdbx_description
1 polymer ?
#
loop_
_entity_poly.entity_id
_entity_poly.type
_entity_poly.pdbx_seq_one_letter_code
_entity_poly.pdbx_strand_id
1 'polypeptide(L)'
;MLQLESQIASLEASGEVAEPNTWISRFIVYKPSGKQYVYYRLMRAVRDKEGKLKRKFVRYLGKKNSTEHEQMKKAIARRNKIQQLQRQLKRLMAQGQPQPKRRSKGASTLNSPLTTDDRLLLVQLQQQLTELTGRFEQLEQLVKGGQNLSGESSNYRPRS
;
A
#
# COMPACT_ATOMS: atom_id res chain seq x y z
N MET A 1 -6.15 -0.17 17.23
CA MET A 1 -4.75 0.03 16.80
C MET A 1 -4.17 -1.13 15.97
N LEU A 2 -4.71 -2.36 16.05
CA LEU A 2 -4.08 -3.57 15.48
C LEU A 2 -4.21 -3.78 13.95
N GLN A 3 -5.19 -3.17 13.28
CA GLN A 3 -5.47 -3.49 11.86
C GLN A 3 -4.41 -2.99 10.88
N LEU A 4 -3.87 -1.78 11.08
CA LEU A 4 -2.85 -1.22 10.17
C LEU A 4 -1.52 -1.98 10.26
N GLU A 5 -1.13 -2.39 11.46
CA GLU A 5 0.07 -3.19 11.69
C GLU A 5 -0.09 -4.60 11.10
N SER A 6 -1.25 -5.22 11.31
CA SER A 6 -1.58 -6.51 10.69
C SER A 6 -1.57 -6.43 9.16
N GLN A 7 -2.09 -5.35 8.56
CA GLN A 7 -2.03 -5.14 7.11
C GLN A 7 -0.61 -4.95 6.59
N ILE A 8 0.26 -4.26 7.33
CA ILE A 8 1.68 -4.13 6.97
C ILE A 8 2.34 -5.52 7.00
N ALA A 9 2.16 -6.28 8.08
CA ALA A 9 2.73 -7.61 8.22
C ALA A 9 2.24 -8.57 7.12
N SER A 10 0.95 -8.52 6.78
CA SER A 10 0.37 -9.31 5.67
C SER A 10 1.01 -8.95 4.32
N LEU A 11 1.21 -7.66 4.05
CA LEU A 11 1.84 -7.20 2.81
C LEU A 11 3.32 -7.62 2.73
N GLU A 12 4.04 -7.58 3.85
CA GLU A 12 5.42 -8.05 3.94
C GLU A 12 5.52 -9.57 3.75
N ALA A 13 4.57 -10.33 4.29
CA ALA A 13 4.50 -11.78 4.11
C ALA A 13 4.07 -12.20 2.68
N SER A 14 3.33 -11.35 1.96
CA SER A 14 2.81 -11.65 0.62
C SER A 14 3.87 -11.75 -0.49
N GLY A 15 5.11 -11.35 -0.21
CA GLY A 15 6.24 -11.55 -1.12
C GLY A 15 7.26 -10.40 -1.08
N GLU A 16 8.18 -10.42 -2.05
CA GLU A 16 9.33 -9.51 -2.08
C GLU A 16 8.92 -8.02 -2.01
N VAL A 17 9.47 -7.28 -1.06
CA VAL A 17 9.29 -5.83 -0.98
C VAL A 17 10.51 -5.16 -1.60
N ALA A 18 10.28 -4.27 -2.57
CA ALA A 18 11.40 -3.59 -3.25
C ALA A 18 12.20 -2.72 -2.27
N GLU A 19 13.52 -2.63 -2.49
CA GLU A 19 14.40 -1.79 -1.68
C GLU A 19 13.92 -0.32 -1.64
N PRO A 20 14.26 0.42 -0.56
CA PRO A 20 14.00 1.86 -0.48
C PRO A 20 14.60 2.63 -1.65
N ASN A 21 13.90 3.69 -2.09
CA ASN A 21 14.38 4.61 -3.13
C ASN A 21 14.71 3.94 -4.48
N THR A 22 14.07 2.82 -4.78
CA THR A 22 14.18 2.15 -6.09
C THR A 22 13.04 2.53 -7.04
N TRP A 23 13.35 2.55 -8.33
CA TRP A 23 12.37 2.74 -9.41
C TRP A 23 12.78 1.98 -10.68
N ILE A 24 11.81 1.72 -11.55
CA ILE A 24 12.05 1.13 -12.87
C ILE A 24 12.32 2.25 -13.87
N SER A 25 13.42 2.15 -14.61
CA SER A 25 13.78 3.07 -15.69
C SER A 25 13.68 2.36 -17.04
N ARG A 26 13.07 3.03 -18.02
CA ARG A 26 13.14 2.65 -19.43
C ARG A 26 14.51 3.04 -20.00
N PHE A 27 15.05 2.22 -20.90
CA PHE A 27 16.20 2.57 -21.75
C PHE A 27 16.05 1.96 -23.14
N ILE A 28 16.75 2.53 -24.12
CA ILE A 28 16.65 2.16 -25.54
C ILE A 28 18.03 1.66 -25.99
N VAL A 29 18.04 0.55 -26.72
CA VAL A 29 19.23 0.00 -27.36
C VAL A 29 19.04 0.12 -28.87
N TYR A 30 20.01 0.74 -29.53
CA TYR A 30 20.04 0.94 -30.97
C TYR A 30 20.91 -0.15 -31.61
N LYS A 31 20.44 -0.77 -32.69
CA LYS A 31 21.27 -1.65 -33.53
C LYS A 31 21.85 -0.88 -34.72
N PRO A 32 22.97 -1.33 -35.30
CA PRO A 32 23.55 -0.74 -36.52
C PRO A 32 22.56 -0.67 -37.70
N SER A 33 21.56 -1.55 -37.74
CA SER A 33 20.48 -1.56 -38.74
C SER A 33 19.41 -0.49 -38.54
N GLY A 34 19.57 0.42 -37.57
CA GLY A 34 18.58 1.46 -37.24
C GLY A 34 17.41 0.98 -36.37
N LYS A 35 17.28 -0.34 -36.14
CA LYS A 35 16.23 -0.89 -35.26
C LYS A 35 16.47 -0.50 -33.79
N GLN A 36 15.38 -0.15 -33.10
CA GLN A 36 15.39 0.24 -31.69
C GLN A 36 14.71 -0.83 -30.83
N TYR A 37 15.29 -1.12 -29.68
CA TYR A 37 14.72 -2.05 -28.70
C TYR A 37 14.58 -1.37 -27.35
N VAL A 38 13.40 -1.50 -26.75
CA VAL A 38 13.08 -0.92 -25.45
C VAL A 38 13.24 -1.97 -24.36
N TYR A 39 13.98 -1.61 -23.33
CA TYR A 39 14.22 -2.43 -22.16
C TYR A 39 14.01 -1.63 -20.88
N TYR A 40 13.93 -2.36 -19.78
CA TYR A 40 13.70 -1.83 -18.44
C TYR A 40 14.81 -2.29 -17.50
N ARG A 41 15.15 -1.43 -16.55
CA ARG A 41 16.16 -1.67 -15.53
C ARG A 41 15.72 -1.13 -14.19
N LEU A 42 16.13 -1.79 -13.12
CA LEU A 42 15.95 -1.30 -11.76
C LEU A 42 17.07 -0.32 -11.42
N MET A 43 16.68 0.84 -10.90
CA MET A 43 17.55 1.90 -10.45
C MET A 43 17.32 2.14 -8.95
N ARG A 44 18.33 2.66 -8.26
CA ARG A 44 18.26 3.07 -6.85
C ARG A 44 18.87 4.45 -6.66
N ALA A 45 18.31 5.25 -5.78
CA ALA A 45 18.90 6.49 -5.33
C ALA A 45 19.72 6.26 -4.07
N VAL A 46 20.97 6.73 -4.08
CA VAL A 46 21.94 6.57 -2.99
C VAL A 46 22.62 7.92 -2.76
N ARG A 47 22.92 8.26 -1.50
CA ARG A 47 23.77 9.43 -1.19
C ARG A 47 25.23 9.01 -1.12
N ASP A 48 26.11 9.82 -1.69
CA ASP A 48 27.56 9.66 -1.49
C ASP A 48 28.00 10.18 -0.12
N LYS A 49 29.32 10.09 0.16
CA LYS A 49 29.90 10.53 1.43
C LYS A 49 29.71 12.03 1.65
N GLU A 50 29.59 12.78 0.57
CA GLU A 50 29.36 14.22 0.52
C GLU A 50 27.85 14.58 0.58
N GLY A 51 26.98 13.59 0.69
CA GLY A 51 25.53 13.77 0.80
C GLY A 51 24.79 14.04 -0.51
N LYS A 52 25.47 14.05 -1.67
CA LYS A 52 24.88 14.26 -2.99
C LYS A 52 24.09 13.04 -3.44
N LEU A 53 22.91 13.28 -4.02
CA LEU A 53 22.03 12.23 -4.51
C LEU A 53 22.54 11.69 -5.85
N LYS A 54 22.88 10.39 -5.89
CA LYS A 54 23.30 9.67 -7.10
C LYS A 54 22.29 8.59 -7.48
N ARG A 55 22.15 8.37 -8.79
CA ARG A 55 21.32 7.30 -9.37
C ARG A 55 22.23 6.13 -9.71
N LYS A 56 22.01 4.97 -9.10
CA LYS A 56 22.79 3.76 -9.31
C LYS A 56 21.93 2.72 -10.03
N PHE A 57 22.52 2.09 -11.04
CA PHE A 57 21.93 0.89 -11.66
C PHE A 57 22.00 -0.28 -10.68
N VAL A 58 20.92 -1.05 -10.59
CA VAL A 58 20.85 -2.25 -9.75
C VAL A 58 20.92 -3.50 -10.61
N ARG A 59 19.93 -3.69 -11.50
CA ARG A 59 19.87 -4.84 -12.40
C ARG A 59 18.99 -4.59 -13.62
N TYR A 60 19.18 -5.39 -14.66
CA TYR A 60 18.27 -5.42 -15.81
C TYR A 60 16.98 -6.15 -15.45
N LEU A 61 15.86 -5.70 -16.00
CA LEU A 61 14.54 -6.33 -15.86
C LEU A 61 14.04 -6.89 -17.20
N GLY A 62 14.76 -6.66 -18.30
CA GLY A 62 14.39 -7.16 -19.62
C GLY A 62 13.38 -6.27 -20.33
N LYS A 63 12.47 -6.89 -21.10
CA LYS A 63 11.46 -6.18 -21.91
C LYS A 63 10.26 -5.79 -21.06
N LYS A 64 9.33 -5.05 -21.66
CA LYS A 64 8.03 -4.79 -21.05
C LYS A 64 7.35 -6.13 -20.77
N ASN A 65 6.74 -6.26 -19.59
CA ASN A 65 5.97 -7.43 -19.15
C ASN A 65 6.75 -8.75 -19.04
N SER A 66 8.09 -8.72 -19.03
CA SER A 66 8.86 -9.90 -18.59
C SER A 66 8.53 -10.24 -17.13
N THR A 67 8.79 -11.48 -16.75
CA THR A 67 8.56 -11.98 -15.39
C THR A 67 9.23 -11.08 -14.34
N GLU A 68 10.50 -10.71 -14.56
CA GLU A 68 11.28 -9.86 -13.65
C GLU A 68 10.73 -8.43 -13.59
N HIS A 69 10.26 -7.89 -14.73
CA HIS A 69 9.64 -6.57 -14.78
C HIS A 69 8.34 -6.52 -13.99
N GLU A 70 7.45 -7.51 -14.17
CA GLU A 70 6.18 -7.57 -13.46
C GLU A 70 6.34 -7.89 -11.98
N GLN A 71 7.25 -8.79 -11.61
CA GLN A 71 7.59 -9.05 -10.21
C GLN A 71 8.10 -7.78 -9.52
N MET A 72 9.00 -7.04 -10.17
CA MET A 72 9.54 -5.80 -9.60
C MET A 72 8.49 -4.69 -9.51
N LYS A 73 7.58 -4.58 -10.48
CA LYS A 73 6.42 -3.68 -10.38
C LYS A 73 5.58 -3.99 -9.14
N LYS A 74 5.25 -5.26 -8.92
CA LYS A 74 4.49 -5.70 -7.75
C LYS A 74 5.26 -5.40 -6.45
N ALA A 75 6.56 -5.68 -6.42
CA ALA A 75 7.41 -5.39 -5.25
C ALA A 75 7.46 -3.89 -4.90
N ILE A 76 7.54 -3.01 -5.90
CA ILE A 76 7.48 -1.55 -5.71
C ILE A 76 6.09 -1.11 -5.24
N ALA A 77 5.02 -1.69 -5.79
CA ALA A 77 3.66 -1.39 -5.36
C ALA A 77 3.42 -1.77 -3.89
N ARG A 78 3.88 -2.96 -3.46
CA ARG A 78 3.84 -3.39 -2.05
C ARG A 78 4.58 -2.41 -1.16
N ARG A 79 5.83 -2.07 -1.50
CA ARG A 79 6.64 -1.08 -0.76
C ARG A 79 5.90 0.25 -0.59
N ASN A 80 5.31 0.77 -1.66
CA ASN A 80 4.58 2.04 -1.63
C ASN A 80 3.35 1.96 -0.71
N LYS A 81 2.62 0.84 -0.74
CA LYS A 81 1.48 0.61 0.14
C LYS A 81 1.89 0.54 1.61
N ILE A 82 2.95 -0.19 1.92
CA ILE A 82 3.52 -0.27 3.28
C ILE A 82 3.90 1.13 3.76
N GLN A 83 4.62 1.92 2.95
CA GLN A 83 5.00 3.28 3.30
C GLN A 83 3.77 4.20 3.53
N GLN A 84 2.70 4.01 2.76
CA GLN A 84 1.46 4.75 2.95
C GLN A 84 0.81 4.40 4.30
N LEU A 85 0.70 3.11 4.63
CA LEU A 85 0.12 2.63 5.89
C LEU A 85 0.95 3.10 7.08
N GLN A 86 2.28 3.03 7.00
CA GLN A 86 3.18 3.55 8.05
C GLN A 86 2.99 5.05 8.27
N ARG A 87 2.79 5.85 7.21
CA ARG A 87 2.49 7.29 7.34
C ARG A 87 1.13 7.54 7.99
N GLN A 88 0.12 6.72 7.68
CA GLN A 88 -1.20 6.82 8.32
C GLN A 88 -1.11 6.51 9.81
N LEU A 89 -0.42 5.42 10.18
CA LEU A 89 -0.19 5.05 11.57
C LEU A 89 0.55 6.16 12.34
N LYS A 90 1.61 6.72 11.74
CA LYS A 90 2.34 7.86 12.34
C LYS A 90 1.44 9.08 12.56
N ARG A 91 0.52 9.38 11.64
CA ARG A 91 -0.42 10.50 11.79
C ARG A 91 -1.42 10.26 12.91
N LEU A 92 -1.97 9.04 13.00
CA LEU A 92 -2.90 8.67 14.08
C LEU A 92 -2.21 8.75 15.46
N MET A 93 -0.98 8.25 15.57
CA MET A 93 -0.21 8.37 16.82
C MET A 93 0.08 9.83 17.18
N ALA A 94 0.37 10.69 16.20
CA ALA A 94 0.62 12.11 16.43
C ALA A 94 -0.64 12.91 16.81
N GLN A 95 -1.84 12.42 16.47
CA GLN A 95 -3.11 13.05 16.86
C GLN A 95 -3.49 12.76 18.32
N GLY A 96 -3.01 11.65 18.88
CA GLY A 96 -3.19 11.30 20.30
C GLY A 96 -2.21 11.97 21.26
N GLN A 97 -1.21 12.71 20.75
CA GLN A 97 -0.26 13.45 21.56
C GLN A 97 -0.59 14.95 21.54
N PRO A 98 -0.57 15.66 22.69
CA PRO A 98 -0.72 17.10 22.71
C PRO A 98 0.42 17.70 21.88
N GLN A 99 0.08 18.37 20.78
CA GLN A 99 1.09 18.96 19.91
C GLN A 99 1.94 19.95 20.71
N PRO A 100 3.28 19.88 20.64
CA PRO A 100 4.11 20.91 21.24
C PRO A 100 3.76 22.22 20.54
N LYS A 101 3.27 23.19 21.33
CA LYS A 101 2.92 24.54 20.87
C LYS A 101 4.06 25.07 20.01
N ARG A 102 3.85 25.12 18.69
CA ARG A 102 4.75 25.82 17.78
C ARG A 102 4.83 27.25 18.29
N ARG A 103 6.02 27.69 18.74
CA ARG A 103 6.29 29.08 19.07
C ARG A 103 6.00 29.90 17.81
N SER A 104 4.86 30.59 17.81
CA SER A 104 4.45 31.50 16.75
C SER A 104 5.35 32.73 16.79
N LYS A 105 6.19 32.89 15.76
CA LYS A 105 6.71 34.19 15.37
C LYS A 105 5.82 34.70 14.23
N GLY A 106 5.06 35.76 14.52
CA GLY A 106 4.56 36.69 13.51
C GLY A 106 3.18 36.42 12.90
N ALA A 107 2.24 37.28 13.28
CA ALA A 107 1.23 37.93 12.42
C ALA A 107 0.19 37.09 11.64
N SER A 108 -1.02 37.11 12.21
CA SER A 108 -2.33 37.47 11.61
C SER A 108 -2.78 36.99 10.22
N THR A 109 -4.05 36.57 10.25
CA THR A 109 -5.11 36.55 9.20
C THR A 109 -5.25 35.36 8.26
N LEU A 110 -6.36 34.65 8.50
CA LEU A 110 -7.23 33.91 7.57
C LEU A 110 -6.67 32.64 6.94
N ASN A 111 -6.57 31.60 7.76
CA ASN A 111 -6.88 30.23 7.33
C ASN A 111 -7.51 29.54 8.53
N SER A 112 -8.84 29.53 8.63
CA SER A 112 -9.54 28.80 9.69
C SER A 112 -9.16 27.32 9.55
N PRO A 113 -8.35 26.75 10.47
CA PRO A 113 -8.14 25.31 10.47
C PRO A 113 -9.48 24.67 10.83
N LEU A 114 -9.89 23.59 10.13
CA LEU A 114 -11.09 22.79 10.44
C LEU A 114 -11.31 22.79 11.95
N THR A 115 -12.46 23.33 12.36
CA THR A 115 -12.78 23.50 13.78
C THR A 115 -12.78 22.13 14.45
N THR A 116 -12.62 22.11 15.77
CA THR A 116 -12.63 20.87 16.55
C THR A 116 -13.86 20.01 16.23
N ASP A 117 -14.98 20.66 15.93
CA ASP A 117 -16.24 20.02 15.54
C ASP A 117 -16.15 19.31 14.18
N ASP A 118 -15.54 19.91 13.17
CA ASP A 118 -15.31 19.26 11.86
C ASP A 118 -14.42 18.02 11.99
N ARG A 119 -13.47 18.05 12.93
CA ARG A 119 -12.56 16.92 13.20
C ARG A 119 -13.27 15.79 13.93
N LEU A 120 -14.13 16.13 14.89
CA LEU A 120 -14.97 15.15 15.59
C LEU A 120 -15.95 14.49 14.60
N LEU A 121 -16.54 15.28 13.69
CA LEU A 121 -17.41 14.77 12.64
C LEU A 121 -16.70 13.78 11.71
N LEU A 122 -15.45 14.08 11.32
CA LEU A 122 -14.65 13.17 10.49
C LEU A 122 -14.30 11.87 11.21
N VAL A 123 -13.99 11.94 12.51
CA VAL A 123 -13.74 10.74 13.34
C VAL A 123 -15.01 9.90 13.48
N GLN A 124 -16.15 10.55 13.70
CA GLN A 124 -17.45 9.88 13.80
C GLN A 124 -17.85 9.20 12.49
N LEU A 125 -17.66 9.88 11.34
CA LEU A 125 -17.87 9.29 10.01
C LEU A 125 -16.94 8.10 9.76
N GLN A 126 -15.68 8.20 10.17
CA GLN A 126 -14.73 7.10 10.04
C GLN A 126 -15.12 5.89 10.90
N GLN A 127 -15.66 6.13 12.09
CA GLN A 127 -16.16 5.08 12.98
C GLN A 127 -17.40 4.39 12.40
N GLN A 128 -18.33 5.17 11.84
CA GLN A 128 -19.52 4.64 11.17
C GLN A 128 -19.17 3.79 9.93
N LEU A 129 -18.21 4.23 9.11
CA LEU A 129 -17.75 3.43 7.96
C LEU A 129 -17.05 2.14 8.39
N THR A 130 -16.33 2.16 9.52
CA THR A 130 -15.67 0.96 10.06
C THR A 130 -16.70 -0.06 10.54
N GLU A 131 -17.74 0.40 11.22
CA GLU A 131 -18.84 -0.45 11.68
C GLU A 131 -19.62 -1.06 10.50
N LEU A 132 -19.91 -0.24 9.47
CA LEU A 132 -20.62 -0.70 8.28
C LEU A 132 -19.83 -1.79 7.53
N THR A 133 -18.51 -1.60 7.41
CA THR A 133 -17.62 -2.56 6.74
C THR A 133 -17.54 -3.87 7.52
N GLY A 134 -17.47 -3.82 8.86
CA GLY A 134 -17.47 -5.02 9.70
C GLY A 134 -18.78 -5.81 9.62
N ARG A 135 -19.93 -5.11 9.55
CA ARG A 135 -21.23 -5.76 9.34
C ARG A 135 -21.32 -6.42 7.96
N PHE A 136 -20.78 -5.79 6.92
CA PHE A 136 -20.71 -6.39 5.59
C PHE A 136 -19.85 -7.67 5.58
N GLU A 137 -18.71 -7.66 6.26
CA GLU A 137 -17.84 -8.84 6.33
C GLU A 137 -18.50 -10.00 7.10
N GLN A 138 -19.25 -9.71 8.17
CA GLN A 138 -20.05 -10.70 8.88
C GLN A 138 -21.18 -11.27 8.01
N LEU A 139 -21.86 -10.43 7.23
CA LEU A 139 -22.90 -10.86 6.29
C LEU A 139 -22.31 -11.73 5.17
N GLU A 140 -21.15 -11.38 4.62
CA GLU A 140 -20.47 -12.21 3.62
C GLU A 140 -20.07 -13.58 4.18
N GLN A 141 -19.66 -13.65 5.44
CA GLN A 141 -19.34 -14.92 6.10
C GLN A 141 -20.60 -15.77 6.35
N LEU A 142 -21.73 -15.16 6.71
CA LEU A 142 -22.99 -15.87 6.87
C LEU A 142 -23.54 -16.41 5.53
N VAL A 143 -23.41 -15.66 4.45
CA VAL A 143 -23.79 -16.11 3.10
C VAL A 143 -22.91 -17.28 2.63
N LYS A 144 -21.60 -17.23 2.91
CA LYS A 144 -20.68 -18.35 2.63
C LYS A 144 -20.92 -19.57 3.51
N GLY A 145 -21.32 -19.37 4.78
CA GLY A 145 -21.68 -20.44 5.71
C GLY A 145 -22.99 -21.13 5.34
N GLY A 146 -23.99 -20.39 4.81
CA GLY A 146 -25.26 -20.94 4.37
C GLY A 146 -25.19 -21.83 3.12
N GLN A 147 -24.18 -21.65 2.26
CA GLN A 147 -23.97 -22.49 1.07
C GLN A 147 -23.34 -23.86 1.38
N ASN A 148 -22.76 -24.04 2.58
CA ASN A 148 -22.17 -25.31 3.01
C ASN A 148 -23.18 -26.26 3.69
N LEU A 149 -24.41 -25.82 3.96
CA LEU A 149 -25.46 -26.63 4.59
C LEU A 149 -26.49 -27.21 3.59
N SER A 150 -26.38 -26.89 2.30
CA SER A 150 -27.22 -27.45 1.23
C SER A 150 -26.57 -28.62 0.47
N GLY A 151 -25.46 -29.16 0.97
CA GLY A 151 -24.68 -30.23 0.32
C GLY A 151 -24.84 -31.64 0.89
N GLU A 152 -25.61 -31.82 1.97
CA GLU A 152 -25.68 -33.11 2.66
C GLU A 152 -27.13 -33.53 2.92
N SER A 153 -27.75 -34.11 1.89
CA SER A 153 -28.96 -34.90 2.05
C SER A 153 -28.90 -36.14 1.16
N SER A 154 -28.40 -37.20 1.80
CA SER A 154 -28.99 -38.54 1.82
C SER A 154 -28.92 -39.40 0.55
N ASN A 155 -27.87 -40.22 0.50
CA ASN A 155 -27.94 -41.58 -0.03
C ASN A 155 -29.01 -42.38 0.73
N TYR A 156 -30.12 -42.76 0.10
CA TYR A 156 -30.91 -43.91 0.54
C TYR A 156 -31.38 -44.75 -0.66
N ARG A 157 -30.86 -45.98 -0.71
CA ARG A 157 -31.17 -47.05 -1.64
C ARG A 157 -32.17 -47.99 -0.94
N PRO A 158 -33.35 -48.32 -1.51
CA PRO A 158 -34.09 -49.47 -1.05
C PRO A 158 -33.65 -50.70 -1.85
N ARG A 159 -33.22 -51.73 -1.12
CA ARG A 159 -33.24 -53.12 -1.57
C ARG A 159 -34.70 -53.61 -1.55
N SER A 160 -35.18 -54.14 -2.66
CA SER A 160 -35.60 -55.56 -2.84
C SER A 160 -36.23 -55.70 -4.22
#